data_AF-A4FJG2-F1
#
_entry.id   AF-A4FJG2-F1
#
_cell.length_a   1.000
_cell.length_b   1.000
_cell.length_c   1.000
_cell.angle_alpha   90.00
_cell.angle_beta   90.00
_cell.angle_gamma   90.00
#
_symmetry.space_group_name_H-M   'P 1'
#
loop_
_entity.id
_entity.type
_entity.pdbx_description
1 polymer ?
#
loop_
_entity_poly.entity_id
_entity_poly.type
_entity_poly.pdbx_seq_one_letter_code
_entity_poly.pdbx_strand_id
1 'polypeptide(L)'
;MGEAVEAVVAELTGLVSTGHPTVLFGHSFGGLLAYEVAGSLWRQWRTWPRALVVAACKPPREWVGAGRGLADDEDELTDLLDARGLEAEDMDEDSRELMLEVLRQDARLSLSFAEPDQPVVDCPLEAWGGRDDLTVSHEHVADWRDYAGGEFQERLFPGGHYFCLETPAPALELLRSMACQSPIDTKGGTL
;
A
#
# COMPACT_ATOMS: atom_id res chain seq x y z
N MET A 1 -4.77 -11.33 7.71
CA MET A 1 -5.07 -10.52 6.52
C MET A 1 -6.57 -10.51 6.22
N GLY A 2 -7.21 -11.66 5.91
CA GLY A 2 -8.63 -11.69 5.53
C GLY A 2 -9.59 -10.96 6.48
N GLU A 3 -9.53 -11.26 7.78
CA GLU A 3 -10.38 -10.58 8.79
C GLU A 3 -10.14 -9.07 8.85
N ALA A 4 -8.88 -8.63 8.73
CA ALA A 4 -8.54 -7.20 8.71
C ALA A 4 -9.10 -6.49 7.47
N VAL A 5 -9.01 -7.15 6.30
CA VAL A 5 -9.60 -6.64 5.05
C VAL A 5 -11.12 -6.53 5.17
N GLU A 6 -11.79 -7.55 5.71
CA GLU A 6 -13.24 -7.53 5.93
C GLU A 6 -13.65 -6.40 6.88
N ALA A 7 -12.93 -6.20 7.98
CA ALA A 7 -13.19 -5.12 8.92
C ALA A 7 -13.04 -3.74 8.27
N VAL A 8 -11.94 -3.49 7.55
CA VAL A 8 -11.68 -2.22 6.85
C VAL A 8 -12.75 -1.95 5.79
N VAL A 9 -13.14 -2.97 5.01
CA VAL A 9 -14.20 -2.84 4.00
C VAL A 9 -15.55 -2.49 4.66
N ALA A 10 -15.90 -3.14 5.76
CA ALA A 10 -17.14 -2.88 6.50
C ALA A 10 -17.17 -1.44 7.06
N GLU A 11 -16.08 -0.97 7.65
CA GLU A 11 -16.00 0.40 8.16
C GLU A 11 -16.04 1.44 7.03
N LEU A 12 -15.25 1.24 5.98
CA LEU A 12 -15.20 2.17 4.84
C LEU A 12 -16.56 2.33 4.18
N THR A 13 -17.28 1.23 3.97
CA THR A 13 -18.62 1.23 3.35
C THR A 13 -19.69 1.82 4.26
N GLY A 14 -19.48 1.83 5.59
CA GLY A 14 -20.31 2.54 6.55
C GLY A 14 -20.08 4.06 6.55
N LEU A 15 -18.87 4.52 6.17
CA LEU A 15 -18.47 5.92 6.20
C LEU A 15 -18.67 6.64 4.87
N VAL A 16 -18.45 5.95 3.74
CA VAL A 16 -18.41 6.55 2.40
C VAL A 16 -19.35 5.78 1.48
N SER A 17 -20.21 6.51 0.77
CA SER A 17 -21.07 5.89 -0.24
C SER A 17 -20.25 5.48 -1.46
N THR A 18 -20.62 4.36 -2.09
CA THR A 18 -19.92 3.81 -3.27
C THR A 18 -19.97 4.73 -4.50
N GLY A 19 -20.86 5.72 -4.51
CA GLY A 19 -20.91 6.76 -5.54
C GLY A 19 -19.96 7.93 -5.31
N HIS A 20 -19.28 7.99 -4.15
CA HIS A 20 -18.29 9.02 -3.86
C HIS A 20 -16.93 8.64 -4.50
N PRO A 21 -16.26 9.56 -5.22
CA PRO A 21 -14.91 9.30 -5.73
C PRO A 21 -13.94 9.00 -4.58
N THR A 22 -13.46 7.76 -4.51
CA THR A 22 -12.54 7.30 -3.46
C THR A 22 -11.24 6.81 -4.08
N VAL A 23 -10.13 7.32 -3.57
CA VAL A 23 -8.79 6.80 -3.84
C VAL A 23 -8.31 6.10 -2.57
N LEU A 24 -7.89 4.84 -2.70
CA LEU A 24 -7.23 4.14 -1.60
C LEU A 24 -5.74 4.43 -1.65
N PHE A 25 -5.18 4.84 -0.52
CA PHE A 25 -3.74 5.07 -0.36
C PHE A 25 -3.25 4.21 0.80
N GLY A 26 -2.17 3.48 0.58
CA GLY A 26 -1.49 2.69 1.61
C GLY A 26 0.02 2.85 1.53
N HIS A 27 0.65 3.09 2.67
CA HIS A 27 2.11 3.18 2.82
C HIS A 27 2.67 1.91 3.47
N SER A 28 3.84 1.44 3.04
CA SER A 28 4.51 0.26 3.58
C SER A 28 3.56 -0.96 3.60
N PHE A 29 3.40 -1.64 4.73
CA PHE A 29 2.42 -2.73 4.86
C PHE A 29 0.98 -2.31 4.53
N GLY A 30 0.61 -1.06 4.82
CA GLY A 30 -0.67 -0.48 4.44
C GLY A 30 -0.92 -0.49 2.94
N GLY A 31 0.12 -0.48 2.09
CA GLY A 31 0.00 -0.65 0.64
C GLY A 31 -0.54 -2.03 0.25
N LEU A 32 -0.01 -3.09 0.87
CA LEU A 32 -0.51 -4.45 0.67
C LEU A 32 -1.95 -4.60 1.17
N LEU A 33 -2.25 -4.05 2.35
CA LEU A 33 -3.60 -4.06 2.89
C LEU A 33 -4.58 -3.29 1.98
N ALA A 34 -4.18 -2.12 1.46
CA ALA A 34 -4.98 -1.34 0.52
C ALA A 34 -5.22 -2.08 -0.79
N TYR A 35 -4.26 -2.87 -1.28
CA TYR A 35 -4.42 -3.73 -2.46
C TYR A 35 -5.48 -4.82 -2.23
N GLU A 36 -5.42 -5.52 -1.10
CA GLU A 36 -6.43 -6.53 -0.75
C GLU A 36 -7.83 -5.92 -0.53
N VAL A 37 -7.90 -4.76 0.13
CA VAL A 37 -9.13 -3.98 0.29
C VAL A 37 -9.68 -3.58 -1.08
N ALA A 38 -8.86 -2.99 -1.95
CA ALA A 38 -9.26 -2.62 -3.30
C ALA A 38 -9.82 -3.82 -4.07
N GLY A 39 -9.19 -4.99 -3.98
CA GLY A 39 -9.69 -6.21 -4.60
C GLY A 39 -11.02 -6.67 -4.03
N SER A 40 -11.20 -6.60 -2.72
CA SER A 40 -12.48 -6.92 -2.07
C SER A 40 -13.60 -5.98 -2.52
N LEU A 41 -13.33 -4.67 -2.56
CA LEU A 41 -14.29 -3.67 -3.06
C LEU A 41 -14.61 -3.91 -4.55
N TRP A 42 -13.60 -4.20 -5.38
CA TRP A 42 -13.77 -4.41 -6.80
C TRP A 42 -14.66 -5.61 -7.11
N ARG A 43 -14.47 -6.73 -6.39
CA ARG A 43 -15.32 -7.92 -6.54
C ARG A 43 -16.79 -7.64 -6.22
N GLN A 44 -17.07 -6.70 -5.32
CA GLN A 44 -18.42 -6.33 -4.90
C GLN A 44 -19.08 -5.29 -5.82
N TRP A 45 -18.38 -4.23 -6.21
CA TRP A 45 -18.99 -3.08 -6.91
C TRP A 45 -18.45 -2.79 -8.32
N ARG A 46 -17.35 -3.43 -8.74
CA ARG A 46 -16.75 -3.34 -10.10
C ARG A 46 -16.34 -1.96 -10.61
N THR A 47 -16.57 -0.90 -9.86
CA THR A 47 -16.33 0.50 -10.27
C THR A 47 -15.74 1.34 -9.13
N TRP A 48 -15.44 0.69 -8.01
CA TRP A 48 -14.97 1.31 -6.78
C TRP A 48 -13.89 0.42 -6.17
N PRO A 49 -12.71 0.95 -5.78
CA PRO A 49 -12.35 2.37 -5.72
C PRO A 49 -11.99 2.97 -7.09
N ARG A 50 -11.86 4.30 -7.15
CA ARG A 50 -11.49 5.05 -8.37
C ARG A 50 -10.03 4.84 -8.77
N ALA A 51 -9.15 4.72 -7.79
CA ALA A 51 -7.75 4.38 -7.97
C ALA A 51 -7.21 3.77 -6.67
N LEU A 52 -6.12 3.02 -6.81
CA LEU A 52 -5.30 2.50 -5.72
C LEU A 52 -3.90 3.11 -5.83
N VAL A 53 -3.37 3.57 -4.71
CA VAL A 53 -1.98 4.02 -4.58
C VAL A 53 -1.28 3.18 -3.52
N VAL A 54 -0.20 2.51 -3.92
CA VAL A 54 0.70 1.76 -3.02
C VAL A 54 2.02 2.51 -2.93
N ALA A 55 2.40 2.96 -1.73
CA ALA A 55 3.58 3.78 -1.50
C ALA A 55 4.59 3.05 -0.61
N ALA A 56 5.87 3.06 -0.99
CA ALA A 56 6.95 2.40 -0.26
C ALA A 56 6.60 0.95 0.12
N CYS A 57 5.96 0.22 -0.79
CA CYS A 57 5.45 -1.13 -0.55
C CYS A 57 6.05 -2.08 -1.57
N LYS A 58 6.64 -3.20 -1.12
CA LYS A 58 7.06 -4.28 -2.02
C LYS A 58 5.84 -4.96 -2.66
N PRO A 59 5.96 -5.53 -3.88
CA PRO A 59 4.84 -6.21 -4.53
C PRO A 59 4.42 -7.48 -3.78
N PRO A 60 3.18 -7.97 -3.97
CA PRO A 60 2.60 -9.09 -3.22
C PRO A 60 3.49 -10.34 -3.05
N ARG A 61 4.21 -10.81 -4.08
CA ARG A 61 5.12 -11.96 -3.95
C ARG A 61 6.18 -11.81 -2.87
N GLU A 62 6.65 -10.58 -2.61
CA GLU A 62 7.69 -10.30 -1.60
C GLU A 62 7.14 -10.43 -0.17
N TRP A 63 5.82 -10.50 -0.01
CA TRP A 63 5.17 -10.64 1.29
C TRP A 63 4.83 -12.09 1.64
N VAL A 64 4.95 -13.02 0.68
CA VAL A 64 4.66 -14.44 0.91
C VAL A 64 5.66 -15.02 1.91
N GLY A 65 5.20 -15.26 3.13
CA GLY A 65 6.04 -15.76 4.21
C GLY A 65 7.03 -14.73 4.78
N ALA A 66 6.95 -13.46 4.40
CA ALA A 66 7.85 -12.41 4.88
C ALA A 66 7.80 -12.20 6.40
N GLY A 67 6.65 -12.45 7.03
CA GLY A 67 6.52 -12.40 8.49
C GLY A 67 7.10 -13.60 9.24
N ARG A 68 7.61 -14.65 8.55
CA ARG A 68 8.17 -15.84 9.21
C ARG A 68 9.50 -15.49 9.86
N GLY A 69 9.67 -15.80 11.14
CA GLY A 69 10.85 -15.42 11.91
C GLY A 69 10.70 -14.02 12.49
N LEU A 70 10.43 -13.04 11.64
CA LEU A 70 10.32 -11.62 12.01
C LEU A 70 9.33 -11.34 13.15
N ALA A 71 8.17 -12.00 13.19
CA ALA A 71 7.18 -11.76 14.25
C ALA A 71 7.62 -12.21 15.65
N ASP A 72 8.61 -13.10 15.72
CA ASP A 72 9.08 -13.74 16.95
C ASP A 72 10.55 -13.38 17.28
N ASP A 73 11.22 -12.59 16.44
CA ASP A 73 12.62 -12.19 16.56
C ASP A 73 12.75 -10.67 16.77
N GLU A 74 13.20 -10.27 17.96
CA GLU A 74 13.35 -8.85 18.35
C GLU A 74 14.53 -8.16 17.66
N ASP A 75 15.59 -8.91 17.34
CA ASP A 75 16.76 -8.37 16.66
C ASP A 75 16.40 -8.08 15.19
N GLU A 76 15.69 -9.00 14.52
CA GLU A 76 15.22 -8.77 13.14
C GLU A 76 14.20 -7.61 13.04
N LEU A 77 13.33 -7.45 14.04
CA LEU A 77 12.40 -6.30 14.10
C LEU A 77 13.15 -4.98 14.29
N THR A 78 14.20 -4.99 15.12
CA THR A 78 15.07 -3.83 15.34
C THR A 78 15.81 -3.47 14.07
N ASP A 79 16.44 -4.44 13.41
CA ASP A 79 17.15 -4.23 12.14
C ASP A 79 16.20 -3.68 11.05
N LEU A 80 14.96 -4.17 11.00
CA LEU A 80 13.95 -3.67 10.07
C LEU A 80 13.54 -2.23 10.37
N LEU A 81 13.42 -1.86 11.65
CA LEU A 81 13.12 -0.49 12.06
C LEU A 81 14.25 0.45 11.66
N ASP A 82 15.49 0.08 11.99
CA ASP A 82 16.69 0.87 11.69
C ASP A 82 16.86 1.03 10.17
N ALA A 83 16.62 -0.03 9.39
CA ALA A 83 16.68 0.01 7.93
C ALA A 83 15.67 0.98 7.28
N ARG A 84 14.60 1.35 7.99
CA ARG A 84 13.63 2.36 7.52
C ARG A 84 14.11 3.80 7.77
N GLY A 85 15.28 3.98 8.37
CA GLY A 85 15.84 5.30 8.69
C GLY A 85 15.22 5.92 9.94
N LEU A 86 14.66 5.09 10.83
CA LEU A 86 14.19 5.51 12.15
C LEU A 86 15.19 5.02 13.20
N GLU A 87 16.38 5.64 13.22
CA GLU A 87 17.41 5.28 14.19
C GLU A 87 16.95 5.66 15.61
N ALA A 88 17.46 4.93 16.62
CA ALA A 88 17.10 5.15 18.03
C ALA A 88 17.39 6.59 18.54
N GLU A 89 18.19 7.37 17.82
CA GLU A 89 18.48 8.78 18.16
C GLU A 89 17.35 9.74 17.76
N ASP A 90 16.47 9.34 16.83
CA ASP A 90 15.37 10.16 16.30
C ASP A 90 14.03 9.90 16.99
N MET A 91 13.96 8.89 17.89
CA MET A 91 12.74 8.47 18.57
C MET A 91 13.00 8.20 20.06
N ASP A 92 12.06 8.58 20.92
CA ASP A 92 12.09 8.13 22.32
C ASP A 92 11.78 6.62 22.43
N GLU A 93 12.17 6.02 23.56
CA GLU A 93 12.03 4.57 23.79
C GLU A 93 10.56 4.12 23.69
N ASP A 94 9.62 4.90 24.22
CA ASP A 94 8.19 4.57 24.18
C ASP A 94 7.68 4.51 22.71
N SER A 95 8.09 5.47 21.89
CA SER A 95 7.74 5.51 20.46
C SER A 95 8.40 4.38 19.67
N ARG A 96 9.63 4.03 20.03
CA ARG A 96 10.37 2.92 19.43
C ARG A 96 9.71 1.59 19.75
N GLU A 97 9.37 1.32 21.02
CA GLU A 97 8.64 0.12 21.44
C GLU A 97 7.28 0.01 20.72
N LEU A 98 6.54 1.12 20.61
CA LEU A 98 5.29 1.15 19.87
C LEU A 98 5.47 0.79 18.40
N MET A 99 6.50 1.32 17.75
CA MET A 99 6.78 1.02 16.34
C MET A 99 7.18 -0.45 16.14
N LEU A 100 8.01 -1.01 17.02
CA LEU A 100 8.37 -2.43 16.98
C LEU A 100 7.13 -3.33 17.13
N GLU A 101 6.18 -2.95 17.99
CA GLU A 101 4.93 -3.68 18.11
C GLU A 101 4.05 -3.57 16.86
N VAL A 102 4.00 -2.40 16.21
CA VAL A 102 3.32 -2.24 14.92
C VAL A 102 3.96 -3.13 13.85
N LEU A 103 5.29 -3.12 13.73
CA LEU A 103 6.02 -3.99 12.80
C LEU A 103 5.74 -5.48 13.06
N ARG A 104 5.70 -5.87 14.33
CA ARG A 104 5.37 -7.24 14.74
C ARG A 104 3.95 -7.63 14.33
N GLN A 105 2.99 -6.72 14.46
CA GLN A 105 1.61 -6.95 14.04
C GLN A 105 1.49 -7.05 12.52
N ASP A 106 2.17 -6.19 11.77
CA ASP A 106 2.26 -6.25 10.31
C ASP A 106 2.86 -7.60 9.85
N ALA A 107 3.96 -8.03 10.49
CA ALA A 107 4.58 -9.31 10.25
C ALA A 107 3.59 -10.46 10.49
N ARG A 108 2.87 -10.47 11.63
CA ARG A 108 1.85 -11.48 11.93
C ARG A 108 0.71 -11.49 10.92
N LEU A 109 0.23 -10.32 10.49
CA LEU A 109 -0.83 -10.23 9.49
C LEU A 109 -0.37 -10.77 8.14
N SER A 110 0.87 -10.49 7.75
CA SER A 110 1.49 -10.98 6.51
C SER A 110 1.64 -12.51 6.47
N LEU A 111 1.74 -13.20 7.62
CA LEU A 111 1.85 -14.67 7.66
C LEU A 111 0.67 -15.39 7.00
N SER A 112 -0.50 -14.76 7.04
CA SER A 112 -1.73 -15.26 6.42
C SER A 112 -1.91 -14.80 4.98
N PHE A 113 -1.00 -13.97 4.45
CA PHE A 113 -1.07 -13.49 3.09
C PHE A 113 -0.67 -14.61 2.12
N ALA A 114 -1.48 -14.77 1.08
CA ALA A 114 -1.20 -15.65 -0.04
C ALA A 114 -1.21 -14.80 -1.31
N GLU A 115 -0.20 -14.98 -2.15
CA GLU A 115 -0.14 -14.31 -3.43
C GLU A 115 -1.35 -14.72 -4.30
N PRO A 116 -2.05 -13.76 -4.93
CA PRO A 116 -3.17 -14.07 -5.80
C PRO A 116 -2.71 -14.61 -7.15
N ASP A 117 -3.43 -15.59 -7.71
CA ASP A 117 -3.14 -16.18 -9.03
C ASP A 117 -3.30 -15.20 -10.20
N GLN A 118 -4.06 -14.13 -10.00
CA GLN A 118 -4.32 -13.07 -10.98
C GLN A 118 -4.44 -11.71 -10.26
N PRO A 119 -4.19 -10.57 -10.96
CA PRO A 119 -4.47 -9.25 -10.42
C PRO A 119 -5.88 -9.16 -9.84
N VAL A 120 -6.00 -8.66 -8.61
CA VAL A 120 -7.31 -8.57 -7.93
C VAL A 120 -8.01 -7.22 -8.14
N VAL A 121 -7.33 -6.29 -8.83
CA VAL A 121 -7.76 -4.89 -8.99
C VAL A 121 -7.70 -4.48 -10.47
N ASP A 122 -8.82 -4.08 -11.07
CA ASP A 122 -8.83 -3.46 -12.41
C ASP A 122 -8.95 -1.93 -12.39
N CYS A 123 -9.06 -1.30 -11.21
CA CYS A 123 -8.94 0.16 -11.13
C CYS A 123 -7.48 0.60 -11.39
N PRO A 124 -7.25 1.86 -11.82
CA PRO A 124 -5.90 2.39 -11.95
C PRO A 124 -5.08 2.19 -10.68
N LEU A 125 -3.88 1.63 -10.83
CA LEU A 125 -2.93 1.38 -9.75
C LEU A 125 -1.70 2.27 -9.95
N GLU A 126 -1.40 3.12 -8.96
CA GLU A 126 -0.13 3.83 -8.91
C GLU A 126 0.82 3.26 -7.84
N ALA A 127 2.04 2.94 -8.23
CA ALA A 127 3.10 2.52 -7.31
C ALA A 127 4.10 3.65 -7.10
N TRP A 128 4.28 4.06 -5.85
CA TRP A 128 5.13 5.18 -5.46
C TRP A 128 6.31 4.72 -4.61
N GLY A 129 7.51 5.21 -4.92
CA GLY A 129 8.74 4.90 -4.17
C GLY A 129 9.59 6.11 -3.86
N GLY A 130 10.38 6.02 -2.80
CA GLY A 130 11.47 6.94 -2.50
C GLY A 130 12.72 6.57 -3.29
N ARG A 131 13.45 7.55 -3.82
CA ARG A 131 14.71 7.32 -4.56
C ARG A 131 15.83 6.78 -3.67
N ASP A 132 15.75 7.09 -2.38
CA ASP A 132 16.75 6.75 -1.38
C ASP A 132 16.21 5.68 -0.40
N ASP A 133 15.11 4.99 -0.76
CA ASP A 133 14.52 3.93 0.06
C ASP A 133 15.41 2.67 0.05
N LEU A 134 15.93 2.30 1.22
CA LEU A 134 16.79 1.13 1.41
C LEU A 134 16.00 -0.19 1.52
N THR A 135 14.69 -0.11 1.73
CA THR A 135 13.81 -1.26 1.94
C THR A 135 13.01 -1.62 0.70
N VAL A 136 12.69 -0.63 -0.14
CA VAL A 136 11.93 -0.80 -1.40
C VAL A 136 12.68 -0.18 -2.57
N SER A 137 13.31 -1.04 -3.38
CA SER A 137 14.01 -0.65 -4.60
C SER A 137 13.05 -0.14 -5.68
N HIS A 138 13.60 0.56 -6.67
CA HIS A 138 12.84 0.95 -7.87
C HIS A 138 12.26 -0.26 -8.63
N GLU A 139 12.97 -1.40 -8.61
CA GLU A 139 12.49 -2.64 -9.24
C GLU A 139 11.22 -3.14 -8.53
N HIS A 140 11.20 -3.17 -7.20
CA HIS A 140 9.98 -3.50 -6.45
C HIS A 140 8.80 -2.58 -6.81
N VAL A 141 9.04 -1.29 -7.02
CA VAL A 141 7.99 -0.33 -7.43
C VAL A 141 7.47 -0.67 -8.82
N ALA A 142 8.36 -0.92 -9.78
CA ALA A 142 8.00 -1.26 -11.16
C ALA A 142 7.22 -2.59 -11.24
N ASP A 143 7.61 -3.56 -10.40
CA ASP A 143 7.04 -4.90 -10.36
C ASP A 143 5.58 -4.96 -9.88
N TRP A 144 5.05 -3.89 -9.30
CA TRP A 144 3.61 -3.75 -9.08
C TRP A 144 2.80 -3.79 -10.37
N ARG A 145 3.43 -3.59 -11.54
CA ARG A 145 2.79 -3.73 -12.85
C ARG A 145 2.14 -5.11 -13.04
N ASP A 146 2.74 -6.17 -12.49
CA ASP A 146 2.23 -7.54 -12.60
C ASP A 146 0.94 -7.77 -11.80
N TYR A 147 0.63 -6.86 -10.87
CA TYR A 147 -0.53 -6.91 -9.98
C TYR A 147 -1.60 -5.89 -10.36
N ALA A 148 -1.40 -5.13 -11.43
CA ALA A 148 -2.38 -4.20 -11.98
C ALA A 148 -3.21 -4.87 -13.09
N GLY A 149 -4.51 -5.06 -12.87
CA GLY A 149 -5.46 -5.51 -13.90
C GLY A 149 -5.84 -4.39 -14.88
N GLY A 150 -5.69 -3.13 -14.46
CA GLY A 150 -6.01 -1.93 -15.23
C GLY A 150 -4.80 -1.10 -15.67
N GLU A 151 -4.99 0.22 -15.68
CA GLU A 151 -3.89 1.18 -15.90
C GLU A 151 -2.89 1.10 -14.74
N PHE A 152 -1.60 1.23 -15.07
CA PHE A 152 -0.51 1.23 -14.09
C PHE A 152 0.38 2.45 -14.30
N GLN A 153 0.80 3.07 -13.20
CA GLN A 153 1.80 4.12 -13.24
C GLN A 153 2.76 4.01 -12.06
N GLU A 154 4.06 4.11 -12.34
CA GLU A 154 5.08 4.26 -11.32
C GLU A 154 5.45 5.74 -11.09
N ARG A 155 5.81 6.09 -9.86
CA ARG A 155 6.37 7.42 -9.52
C ARG A 155 7.47 7.30 -8.47
N LEU A 156 8.57 8.03 -8.69
CA LEU A 156 9.70 8.09 -7.76
C LEU A 156 9.87 9.50 -7.21
N PHE A 157 9.86 9.62 -5.89
CA PHE A 157 9.97 10.86 -5.14
C PHE A 157 11.37 10.99 -4.52
N PRO A 158 11.87 12.21 -4.31
CA PRO A 158 13.04 12.42 -3.44
C PRO A 158 12.74 11.92 -2.01
N GLY A 159 13.74 11.34 -1.34
CA GLY A 159 13.61 10.84 0.03
C GLY A 159 13.65 9.31 0.13
N GLY A 160 13.67 8.83 1.38
CA GLY A 160 13.73 7.42 1.74
C GLY A 160 12.36 6.75 1.88
N HIS A 161 12.26 5.76 2.77
CA HIS A 161 11.03 4.99 2.96
C HIS A 161 9.81 5.84 3.30
N TYR A 162 10.01 6.95 4.00
CA TYR A 162 8.97 7.85 4.48
C TYR A 162 8.76 9.09 3.59
N PHE A 163 9.24 9.09 2.33
CA PHE A 163 9.20 10.25 1.41
C PHE A 163 7.86 11.01 1.40
N CYS A 164 6.73 10.29 1.39
CA CYS A 164 5.39 10.88 1.31
C CYS A 164 4.82 11.31 2.67
N LEU A 165 5.43 10.89 3.78
CA LEU A 165 5.04 11.30 5.13
C LEU A 165 5.89 12.49 5.59
N GLU A 166 7.18 12.52 5.27
CA GLU A 166 8.08 13.63 5.56
C GLU A 166 7.77 14.86 4.69
N THR A 167 7.53 14.64 3.40
CA THR A 167 7.17 15.71 2.45
C THR A 167 5.81 15.39 1.80
N PRO A 168 4.69 15.62 2.51
CA PRO A 168 3.38 15.15 2.06
C PRO A 168 2.75 15.98 0.93
N ALA A 169 3.18 17.22 0.71
CA ALA A 169 2.52 18.12 -0.22
C ALA A 169 2.42 17.57 -1.67
N PRO A 170 3.50 17.04 -2.30
CA PRO A 170 3.41 16.44 -3.64
C PRO A 170 2.48 15.22 -3.70
N ALA A 171 2.53 14.36 -2.68
CA ALA A 171 1.67 13.18 -2.57
C ALA A 171 0.19 13.57 -2.46
N LEU A 172 -0.13 14.54 -1.61
CA LEU A 172 -1.49 15.04 -1.43
C LEU A 172 -2.05 15.71 -2.68
N GLU A 173 -1.23 16.45 -3.43
CA GLU A 173 -1.63 17.05 -4.70
C GLU A 173 -2.04 15.99 -5.73
N LEU A 174 -1.24 14.93 -5.87
CA LEU A 174 -1.53 13.81 -6.75
C LEU A 174 -2.80 13.08 -6.32
N LEU A 175 -2.95 12.74 -5.03
CA LEU A 175 -4.17 12.10 -4.52
C LEU A 175 -5.42 12.93 -4.78
N ARG A 176 -5.36 14.25 -4.56
CA ARG A 176 -6.46 15.17 -4.89
C ARG A 176 -6.77 15.15 -6.38
N SER A 177 -5.75 15.15 -7.23
CA SER A 177 -5.97 15.11 -8.68
C SER A 177 -6.70 13.83 -9.11
N MET A 178 -6.33 12.67 -8.56
CA MET A 178 -6.98 11.39 -8.87
C MET A 178 -8.45 11.36 -8.40
N ALA A 179 -8.71 11.91 -7.22
CA ALA A 179 -10.06 12.00 -6.66
C ALA A 179 -10.96 12.95 -7.46
N CYS A 180 -10.41 14.04 -8.02
CA CYS A 180 -11.16 15.06 -8.75
C CYS A 180 -11.32 14.79 -10.25
N GLN A 181 -10.52 13.91 -10.86
CA GLN A 181 -10.68 13.57 -12.28
C GLN A 181 -12.08 12.97 -12.52
N SER A 182 -12.69 13.23 -13.69
CA SER A 182 -13.92 12.52 -14.11
C SER A 182 -13.57 11.10 -14.55
N PRO A 183 -14.46 10.10 -14.41
CA PRO A 183 -14.16 8.73 -14.87
C PRO A 183 -13.67 8.79 -16.32
N ILE A 184 -12.54 8.13 -16.61
CA ILE A 184 -12.13 7.96 -18.01
C ILE A 184 -13.24 7.15 -18.66
N ASP A 185 -13.97 7.78 -19.57
CA ASP A 185 -15.06 7.15 -20.29
C ASP A 185 -14.43 6.11 -21.23
N THR A 186 -14.31 4.87 -20.77
CA THR A 186 -13.80 3.75 -21.58
C THR A 186 -14.79 3.31 -22.67
N LYS A 187 -15.89 4.04 -22.86
CA LYS A 187 -16.77 3.92 -24.03
C LYS A 187 -16.26 4.74 -25.23
N GLY A 188 -15.01 4.47 -25.62
CA GLY A 188 -14.51 4.77 -26.96
C GLY A 188 -14.79 3.60 -27.91
N GLY A 189 -16.06 3.24 -28.07
CA GLY A 189 -16.48 2.33 -29.13
C GLY A 189 -16.69 3.08 -30.45
N THR A 190 -16.48 2.35 -31.56
CA THR A 190 -16.78 2.65 -32.98
C THR A 190 -15.71 3.47 -33.72
N LEU A 191 -15.15 3.06 -34.86
CA LEU A 191 -15.65 2.22 -35.98
C LEU A 191 -14.59 1.23 -36.49
#